data_AF-A0A8J8DY21-F1
#
_entry.id   AF-A0A8J8DY21-F1
#
_cell.length_a   1.000
_cell.length_b   1.000
_cell.length_c   1.000
_cell.angle_alpha   90.00
_cell.angle_beta   90.00
_cell.angle_gamma   90.00
#
_symmetry.space_group_name_H-M   'P 1'
#
loop_
_entity.id
_entity.type
_entity.pdbx_description
1 polymer ?
#
loop_
_entity_poly.entity_id
_entity_poly.type
_entity_poly.pdbx_seq_one_letter_code
_entity_poly.pdbx_strand_id
1 'polypeptide(L)'
;MEEVRELKSVLEKVERKLIAAGKMYGALNFAVWLAIMLLYYDILALLDIPWQFNLVYWPIAFIVAITFTGRVWKRFVEIAKATGREVESSKREGMPIAFSWILGIIVGWIAIPQTSIAVNAEARLAVGFLSFITISIAGMFALVMKGEKEMIPAFLIPGIHIPIVWNMENGAMILAGFVVALGFAVTILIYIHNAFKAIE
;
A
#
# COMPACT_ATOMS: atom_id res chain seq x y z
N MET A 1 -19.87 -10.75 40.93
CA MET A 1 -20.03 -9.55 40.06
C MET A 1 -18.69 -8.85 39.78
N GLU A 2 -17.76 -8.83 40.73
CA GLU A 2 -16.41 -8.27 40.55
C GLU A 2 -15.57 -9.03 39.50
N GLU A 3 -15.56 -10.37 39.56
CA GLU A 3 -14.86 -11.23 38.58
C GLU A 3 -15.31 -10.99 37.14
N VAL A 4 -16.62 -10.79 36.92
CA VAL A 4 -17.17 -10.49 35.58
C VAL A 4 -16.70 -9.13 35.07
N ARG A 5 -16.55 -8.16 35.97
CA ARG A 5 -16.08 -6.81 35.66
C ARG A 5 -14.57 -6.80 35.37
N GLU A 6 -13.81 -7.58 36.11
CA GLU A 6 -12.38 -7.78 35.89
C GLU A 6 -12.12 -8.49 34.55
N LEU A 7 -12.86 -9.57 34.26
CA LEU A 7 -12.78 -10.30 33.00
C LEU A 7 -13.08 -9.38 31.81
N LYS A 8 -14.12 -8.54 31.90
CA LYS A 8 -14.46 -7.56 30.87
C LYS A 8 -13.32 -6.55 30.64
N SER A 9 -12.69 -6.06 31.70
CA SER A 9 -11.56 -5.13 31.60
C SER A 9 -10.33 -5.74 30.91
N VAL A 10 -10.05 -7.02 31.18
CA VAL A 10 -8.96 -7.76 30.55
C VAL A 10 -9.25 -7.98 29.07
N LEU A 11 -10.49 -8.35 28.72
CA LEU A 11 -10.91 -8.54 27.34
C LEU A 11 -10.83 -7.24 26.53
N GLU A 12 -11.30 -6.11 27.06
CA GLU A 12 -11.18 -4.81 26.41
C GLU A 12 -9.71 -4.42 26.15
N LYS A 13 -8.82 -4.71 27.10
CA LYS A 13 -7.38 -4.45 26.95
C LYS A 13 -6.73 -5.34 25.88
N VAL A 14 -7.17 -6.59 25.76
CA VAL A 14 -6.73 -7.50 24.69
C VAL A 14 -7.25 -7.02 23.34
N GLU A 15 -8.52 -6.64 23.25
CA GLU A 15 -9.14 -6.12 22.02
C GLU A 15 -8.41 -4.87 21.49
N ARG A 16 -8.08 -3.93 22.38
CA ARG A 16 -7.28 -2.73 22.05
C ARG A 16 -5.92 -3.09 21.47
N LYS A 17 -5.20 -4.04 22.08
CA LYS A 17 -3.91 -4.53 21.58
C LYS A 17 -4.01 -5.21 20.21
N LEU A 18 -5.10 -5.93 19.95
CA LEU A 18 -5.35 -6.54 18.63
C LEU A 18 -5.57 -5.50 17.54
N ILE A 19 -6.36 -4.46 17.85
CA ILE A 19 -6.59 -3.35 16.92
C ILE A 19 -5.25 -2.67 16.61
N ALA A 20 -4.45 -2.37 17.64
CA ALA A 20 -3.13 -1.79 17.45
C ALA A 20 -2.21 -2.68 16.61
N ALA A 21 -2.19 -4.00 16.85
CA ALA A 21 -1.42 -4.95 16.05
C ALA A 21 -1.86 -4.97 14.58
N GLY A 22 -3.18 -4.88 14.32
CA GLY A 22 -3.71 -4.76 12.96
C GLY A 22 -3.26 -3.48 12.26
N LYS A 23 -3.25 -2.34 12.97
CA LYS A 23 -2.75 -1.07 12.44
C LYS A 23 -1.24 -1.10 12.17
N MET A 24 -0.46 -1.75 13.04
CA MET A 24 0.97 -1.98 12.81
C MET A 24 1.22 -2.87 11.60
N TYR A 25 0.38 -3.90 11.37
CA TYR A 25 0.45 -4.71 10.16
C TYR A 25 0.17 -3.88 8.90
N GLY A 26 -0.86 -3.02 8.92
CA GLY A 26 -1.17 -2.08 7.85
C GLY A 26 0.04 -1.18 7.51
N ALA A 27 0.63 -0.53 8.53
CA ALA A 27 1.85 0.27 8.37
C ALA A 27 3.00 -0.53 7.74
N LEU A 28 3.25 -1.76 8.21
CA LEU A 28 4.33 -2.61 7.67
C LEU A 28 4.16 -2.92 6.18
N ASN A 29 2.92 -3.09 5.71
CA ASN A 29 2.67 -3.35 4.29
C ASN A 29 3.17 -2.18 3.42
N PHE A 30 2.79 -0.95 3.78
CA PHE A 30 3.24 0.26 3.08
C PHE A 30 4.73 0.52 3.26
N ALA A 31 5.29 0.24 4.43
CA ALA A 31 6.72 0.45 4.73
C ALA A 31 7.63 -0.44 3.86
N VAL A 32 7.24 -1.69 3.63
CA VAL A 32 7.99 -2.62 2.78
C VAL A 32 8.01 -2.12 1.33
N TRP A 33 6.86 -1.72 0.80
CA TRP A 33 6.78 -1.17 -0.55
C TRP A 33 7.53 0.15 -0.69
N LEU A 34 7.44 1.02 0.32
CA LEU A 34 8.21 2.26 0.37
C LEU A 34 9.72 1.99 0.32
N ALA A 35 10.22 1.05 1.12
CA ALA A 35 11.63 0.67 1.12
C ALA A 35 12.08 0.11 -0.24
N ILE A 36 11.28 -0.77 -0.85
CA ILE A 36 11.52 -1.29 -2.21
C ILE A 36 11.57 -0.16 -3.23
N MET A 37 10.65 0.79 -3.16
CA MET A 37 10.62 1.91 -4.12
C MET A 37 11.80 2.84 -3.96
N LEU A 38 12.17 3.20 -2.73
CA LEU A 38 13.32 4.06 -2.48
C LEU A 38 14.63 3.40 -2.89
N LEU A 39 14.82 2.11 -2.57
CA LEU A 39 16.00 1.35 -3.00
C LEU A 39 16.11 1.31 -4.53
N TYR A 40 15.00 1.17 -5.24
CA TYR A 40 14.98 1.22 -6.70
C TYR A 40 15.49 2.56 -7.21
N TYR A 41 15.02 3.67 -6.63
CA TYR A 41 15.49 5.00 -7.00
C TYR A 41 16.95 5.25 -6.64
N ASP A 42 17.41 4.80 -5.48
CA ASP A 42 18.83 4.89 -5.10
C ASP A 42 19.72 4.15 -6.10
N ILE A 43 19.31 2.94 -6.53
CA ILE A 43 20.03 2.16 -7.52
C ILE A 43 20.09 2.90 -8.87
N LEU A 44 18.95 3.41 -9.36
CA LEU A 44 18.90 4.15 -10.62
C LEU A 44 19.69 5.46 -10.58
N ALA A 45 19.79 6.09 -9.41
CA ALA A 45 20.55 7.33 -9.25
C ALA A 45 22.06 7.09 -9.22
N LEU A 46 22.50 5.93 -8.73
CA LEU A 46 23.92 5.61 -8.56
C LEU A 46 24.53 4.85 -9.73
N LEU A 47 23.70 4.15 -10.51
CA LEU A 47 24.15 3.22 -11.55
C LEU A 47 23.42 3.51 -12.87
N ASP A 48 24.16 3.54 -13.97
CA ASP A 48 23.59 3.58 -15.32
C ASP A 48 23.14 2.17 -15.71
N ILE A 49 21.89 1.85 -15.36
CA ILE A 49 21.37 0.49 -15.45
C ILE A 49 20.49 0.32 -16.70
N PRO A 50 20.69 -0.74 -17.50
CA PRO A 50 19.86 -0.99 -18.67
C PRO A 50 18.46 -1.49 -18.28
N TRP A 51 17.48 -1.27 -19.15
CA TRP A 51 16.06 -1.55 -18.87
C TRP A 51 15.76 -2.99 -18.42
N GLN A 52 16.59 -3.97 -18.80
CA GLN A 52 16.49 -5.38 -18.40
C GLN A 52 16.57 -5.57 -16.90
N PHE A 53 17.20 -4.66 -16.16
CA PHE A 53 17.18 -4.68 -14.71
C PHE A 53 15.76 -4.62 -14.14
N ASN A 54 14.85 -3.92 -14.80
CA ASN A 54 13.45 -3.86 -14.39
C ASN A 54 12.78 -5.24 -14.44
N LEU A 55 13.20 -6.11 -15.37
CA LEU A 55 12.72 -7.49 -15.48
C LEU A 55 13.23 -8.40 -14.36
N VAL A 56 14.25 -7.96 -13.61
CA VAL A 56 14.84 -8.73 -12.50
C VAL A 56 14.42 -8.12 -11.17
N TYR A 57 14.58 -6.81 -11.02
CA TYR A 57 14.32 -6.07 -9.79
C TYR A 57 12.88 -6.22 -9.35
N TRP A 58 11.91 -5.91 -10.22
CA TRP A 58 10.51 -5.90 -9.83
C TRP A 58 9.99 -7.28 -9.46
N PRO A 59 10.24 -8.37 -10.23
CA PRO A 59 9.84 -9.71 -9.80
C PRO A 59 10.44 -10.13 -8.46
N ILE A 60 11.72 -9.86 -8.22
CA ILE A 60 12.37 -10.15 -6.93
C ILE A 60 11.71 -9.33 -5.81
N ALA A 61 11.51 -8.03 -6.03
CA ALA A 61 10.87 -7.14 -5.08
C ALA A 61 9.44 -7.61 -4.74
N PHE A 62 8.63 -8.01 -5.72
CA PHE A 62 7.31 -8.59 -5.51
C PHE A 62 7.38 -9.85 -4.64
N ILE A 63 8.32 -10.76 -4.93
CA ILE A 63 8.52 -11.99 -4.12
C ILE A 63 8.86 -11.62 -2.67
N VAL A 64 9.77 -10.67 -2.47
CA VAL A 64 10.17 -10.20 -1.13
C VAL A 64 9.00 -9.57 -0.40
N ALA A 65 8.27 -8.65 -1.04
CA ALA A 65 7.11 -7.98 -0.45
C ALA A 65 6.01 -8.97 -0.07
N ILE A 66 5.62 -9.87 -0.98
CA ILE A 66 4.58 -10.88 -0.73
C ILE A 66 5.01 -11.85 0.37
N THR A 67 6.27 -12.28 0.37
CA THR A 67 6.79 -13.20 1.40
C THR A 67 6.79 -12.53 2.78
N PHE A 68 7.26 -11.29 2.86
CA PHE A 68 7.31 -10.55 4.11
C PHE A 68 5.90 -10.26 4.63
N THR A 69 5.06 -9.61 3.82
CA THR A 69 3.68 -9.27 4.20
C THR A 69 2.87 -10.51 4.52
N GLY A 70 3.01 -11.60 3.75
CA GLY A 70 2.34 -12.87 4.01
C GLY A 70 2.76 -13.53 5.34
N ARG A 71 4.04 -13.43 5.75
CA ARG A 71 4.51 -13.90 7.06
C ARG A 71 3.91 -13.09 8.20
N VAL A 72 3.86 -11.77 8.07
CA VAL A 72 3.28 -10.92 9.12
C VAL A 72 1.76 -11.11 9.19
N TRP A 73 1.08 -11.30 8.06
CA TRP A 73 -0.35 -11.59 8.00
C TRP A 73 -0.71 -12.86 8.75
N LYS A 74 0.04 -13.96 8.52
CA LYS A 74 -0.17 -15.23 9.22
C LYS A 74 -0.11 -15.04 10.73
N ARG A 75 0.91 -14.32 11.23
CA ARG A 75 1.05 -14.00 12.66
C ARG A 75 -0.12 -13.18 13.18
N PHE A 76 -0.57 -12.17 12.43
CA PHE A 76 -1.74 -11.37 12.81
C PHE A 76 -3.01 -12.23 12.91
N VAL A 77 -3.26 -13.09 11.92
CA VAL A 77 -4.41 -14.00 11.92
C VAL A 77 -4.34 -15.01 13.07
N GLU A 78 -3.16 -15.54 13.38
CA GLU A 78 -2.95 -16.44 14.54
C GLU A 78 -3.29 -15.74 15.87
N ILE A 79 -2.83 -14.50 16.05
CA ILE A 79 -3.13 -13.70 17.24
C ILE A 79 -4.64 -13.42 17.33
N ALA A 80 -5.28 -13.03 16.22
CA ALA A 80 -6.71 -12.74 16.22
C ALA A 80 -7.57 -13.97 16.53
N LYS A 81 -7.23 -15.13 15.96
CA LYS A 81 -7.88 -16.41 16.27
C LYS A 81 -7.73 -16.80 17.73
N ALA A 82 -6.55 -16.63 18.31
CA ALA A 82 -6.31 -16.91 19.73
C ALA A 82 -7.17 -16.04 20.67
N THR A 83 -7.68 -14.91 20.18
CA THR A 83 -8.53 -13.97 20.93
C THR A 83 -10.02 -14.05 20.58
N GLY A 84 -10.44 -15.07 19.83
CA GLY A 84 -11.85 -15.30 19.50
C GLY A 84 -12.43 -14.35 18.45
N ARG A 85 -11.60 -13.53 17.78
CA ARG A 85 -12.03 -12.78 16.60
C ARG A 85 -11.79 -13.62 15.34
N GLU A 86 -12.86 -13.89 14.60
CA GLU A 86 -12.73 -14.37 13.24
C GLU A 86 -12.27 -13.19 12.37
N VAL A 87 -10.97 -13.18 12.03
CA VAL A 87 -10.52 -12.43 10.85
C VAL A 87 -11.01 -13.24 9.66
N GLU A 88 -12.04 -12.72 8.98
CA GLU A 88 -12.49 -13.27 7.69
C GLU A 88 -11.24 -13.42 6.81
N SER A 89 -10.86 -14.67 6.58
CA SER A 89 -9.69 -15.06 5.78
C SER A 89 -10.15 -15.80 4.54
N SER A 90 -11.35 -15.44 4.04
CA SER A 90 -11.94 -16.15 2.93
C SER A 90 -11.11 -15.88 1.67
N LYS A 91 -10.70 -16.95 0.98
CA LYS A 91 -10.06 -16.85 -0.36
C LYS A 91 -10.90 -16.01 -1.35
N ARG A 92 -12.18 -15.80 -1.04
CA ARG A 92 -13.15 -15.04 -1.83
C ARG A 92 -12.95 -13.52 -1.71
N GLU A 93 -12.40 -13.02 -0.61
CA GLU A 93 -12.06 -11.59 -0.42
C GLU A 93 -10.75 -11.17 -1.08
N GLY A 94 -9.81 -12.12 -1.27
CA GLY A 94 -8.54 -11.84 -1.96
C GLY A 94 -8.69 -11.62 -3.47
N MET A 95 -9.72 -12.20 -4.09
CA MET A 95 -9.94 -12.11 -5.53
C MET A 95 -10.35 -10.70 -6.00
N PRO A 96 -11.27 -9.99 -5.33
CA PRO A 96 -11.53 -8.58 -5.61
C PRO A 96 -10.30 -7.67 -5.47
N ILE A 97 -9.44 -7.92 -4.47
CA ILE A 97 -8.19 -7.15 -4.32
C ILE A 97 -7.29 -7.41 -5.53
N ALA A 98 -7.06 -8.67 -5.90
CA ALA A 98 -6.28 -9.00 -7.09
C ALA A 98 -6.85 -8.31 -8.36
N PHE A 99 -8.18 -8.22 -8.48
CA PHE A 99 -8.82 -7.52 -9.59
C PHE A 99 -8.49 -6.01 -9.63
N SER A 100 -8.44 -5.30 -8.50
CA SER A 100 -8.05 -3.87 -8.49
C SER A 100 -6.60 -3.66 -8.93
N TRP A 101 -5.71 -4.59 -8.58
CA TRP A 101 -4.32 -4.58 -9.04
C TRP A 101 -4.22 -4.85 -10.55
N ILE A 102 -4.95 -5.86 -11.06
CA ILE A 102 -5.00 -6.16 -12.50
C ILE A 102 -5.54 -4.94 -13.27
N LEU A 103 -6.64 -4.34 -12.81
CA LEU A 103 -7.21 -3.15 -13.45
C LEU A 103 -6.22 -1.99 -13.45
N GLY A 104 -5.55 -1.74 -12.32
CA GLY A 104 -4.51 -0.73 -12.24
C GLY A 104 -3.35 -0.99 -13.21
N ILE A 105 -2.91 -2.25 -13.35
CA ILE A 105 -1.83 -2.62 -14.29
C ILE A 105 -2.27 -2.34 -15.72
N ILE A 106 -3.47 -2.76 -16.10
CA ILE A 106 -4.00 -2.55 -17.45
C ILE A 106 -4.09 -1.05 -17.74
N VAL A 107 -4.65 -0.26 -16.83
CA VAL A 107 -4.80 1.18 -17.06
C VAL A 107 -3.44 1.89 -17.08
N GLY A 108 -2.61 1.66 -16.06
CA GLY A 108 -1.37 2.41 -15.84
C GLY A 108 -0.22 2.01 -16.74
N TRP A 109 -0.06 0.72 -17.05
CA TRP A 109 1.09 0.22 -17.81
C TRP A 109 0.78 -0.14 -19.26
N ILE A 110 -0.50 -0.35 -19.61
CA ILE A 110 -0.90 -0.72 -20.98
C ILE A 110 -1.66 0.42 -21.66
N ALA A 111 -2.80 0.83 -21.11
CA ALA A 111 -3.69 1.77 -21.79
C ALA A 111 -3.10 3.18 -21.87
N ILE A 112 -2.69 3.77 -20.74
CA ILE A 112 -2.17 5.15 -20.70
C ILE A 112 -0.92 5.34 -21.57
N PRO A 113 0.12 4.47 -21.50
CA PRO A 113 1.33 4.64 -22.29
C PRO A 113 1.11 4.59 -23.81
N GLN A 114 0.04 3.95 -24.27
CA GLN A 114 -0.34 3.86 -25.69
C GLN A 114 -1.05 5.13 -26.22
N THR A 115 -1.40 6.06 -25.35
CA THR A 115 -2.08 7.28 -25.75
C THR A 115 -1.10 8.43 -26.06
N SER A 116 -1.63 9.55 -26.54
CA SER A 116 -0.88 10.81 -26.70
C SER A 116 -1.32 11.87 -25.68
N ILE A 117 -1.85 11.44 -24.53
CA ILE A 117 -2.57 12.36 -23.62
C ILE A 117 -1.66 13.38 -22.94
N ALA A 118 -0.42 13.00 -22.59
CA ALA A 118 0.54 13.85 -21.88
C ALA A 118 1.61 14.42 -22.81
N VAL A 119 2.27 15.50 -22.35
CA VAL A 119 3.17 16.35 -23.16
C VAL A 119 4.36 15.61 -23.78
N ASN A 120 4.82 14.52 -23.17
CA ASN A 120 5.88 13.66 -23.71
C ASN A 120 5.78 12.22 -23.17
N ALA A 121 6.70 11.36 -23.59
CA ALA A 121 6.72 9.94 -23.20
C ALA A 121 6.97 9.73 -21.69
N GLU A 122 7.84 10.53 -21.07
CA GLU A 122 8.12 10.45 -19.63
C GLU A 122 6.87 10.83 -18.82
N ALA A 123 6.22 11.93 -19.16
CA ALA A 123 4.97 12.38 -18.56
C ALA A 123 3.87 11.31 -18.69
N ARG A 124 3.75 10.64 -19.84
CA ARG A 124 2.79 9.53 -20.00
C ARG A 124 3.08 8.36 -19.08
N LEU A 125 4.36 7.98 -18.92
CA LEU A 125 4.75 6.92 -18.00
C LEU A 125 4.47 7.31 -16.54
N ALA A 126 4.72 8.57 -16.17
CA ALA A 126 4.42 9.10 -14.84
C ALA A 126 2.91 9.09 -14.54
N VAL A 127 2.09 9.57 -15.49
CA VAL A 127 0.61 9.50 -15.40
C VAL A 127 0.15 8.05 -15.27
N GLY A 128 0.74 7.15 -16.05
CA GLY A 128 0.47 5.72 -16.00
C GLY A 128 0.78 5.12 -14.62
N PHE A 129 1.97 5.41 -14.09
CA PHE A 129 2.40 4.94 -12.78
C PHE A 129 1.51 5.47 -11.64
N LEU A 130 1.20 6.77 -11.62
CA LEU A 130 0.30 7.34 -10.61
C LEU A 130 -1.12 6.75 -10.72
N SER A 131 -1.64 6.58 -11.94
CA SER A 131 -2.95 5.95 -12.18
C SER A 131 -2.99 4.51 -11.69
N PHE A 132 -1.94 3.73 -11.95
CA PHE A 132 -1.79 2.37 -11.43
C PHE A 132 -1.91 2.36 -9.90
N ILE A 133 -1.10 3.15 -9.20
CA ILE A 133 -1.10 3.21 -7.74
C ILE A 133 -2.46 3.67 -7.20
N THR A 134 -3.02 4.76 -7.74
CA THR A 134 -4.31 5.29 -7.32
C THR A 134 -5.42 4.27 -7.49
N ILE A 135 -5.56 3.64 -8.66
CA ILE A 135 -6.64 2.67 -8.92
C ILE A 135 -6.48 1.42 -8.06
N SER A 136 -5.26 0.87 -7.97
CA SER A 136 -5.03 -0.37 -7.24
C SER A 136 -5.30 -0.20 -5.74
N ILE A 137 -4.80 0.88 -5.13
CA ILE A 137 -4.97 1.12 -3.70
C ILE A 137 -6.37 1.64 -3.39
N ALA A 138 -6.97 2.49 -4.22
CA ALA A 138 -8.36 2.91 -4.03
C ALA A 138 -9.33 1.74 -4.14
N GLY A 139 -9.10 0.81 -5.09
CA GLY A 139 -9.89 -0.41 -5.21
C GLY A 139 -9.72 -1.32 -4.00
N MET A 140 -8.50 -1.50 -3.50
CA MET A 140 -8.25 -2.24 -2.26
C MET A 140 -8.95 -1.57 -1.07
N PHE A 141 -8.86 -0.25 -0.94
CA PHE A 141 -9.54 0.52 0.09
C PHE A 141 -11.07 0.35 0.01
N ALA A 142 -11.67 0.43 -1.18
CA ALA A 142 -13.09 0.26 -1.40
C ALA A 142 -13.61 -1.12 -0.96
N LEU A 143 -12.78 -2.15 -1.12
CA LEU A 143 -13.12 -3.53 -0.75
C LEU A 143 -12.93 -3.79 0.76
N VAL A 144 -11.96 -3.11 1.38
CA VAL A 144 -11.63 -3.23 2.81
C VAL A 144 -12.35 -2.16 3.65
N MET A 145 -13.37 -1.48 3.11
CA MET A 145 -14.06 -0.28 3.63
C MET A 145 -14.56 -0.33 5.09
N LYS A 146 -14.52 -1.49 5.76
CA LYS A 146 -14.92 -1.66 7.15
C LYS A 146 -13.85 -1.30 8.21
N GLY A 147 -12.75 -0.61 7.87
CA GLY A 147 -11.82 -0.18 8.95
C GLY A 147 -10.51 0.54 8.60
N GLU A 148 -10.12 0.66 7.33
CA GLU A 148 -8.75 1.02 6.95
C GLU A 148 -8.63 2.41 6.29
N LYS A 149 -9.19 3.44 6.95
CA LYS A 149 -9.14 4.85 6.47
C LYS A 149 -7.72 5.39 6.34
N GLU A 150 -6.76 4.78 7.01
CA GLU A 150 -5.34 5.13 6.96
C GLU A 150 -4.73 4.93 5.57
N MET A 151 -5.36 4.13 4.70
CA MET A 151 -4.94 3.94 3.30
C MET A 151 -5.22 5.14 2.40
N ILE A 152 -6.05 6.10 2.82
CA ILE A 152 -6.50 7.21 1.97
C ILE A 152 -5.35 8.01 1.34
N PRO A 153 -4.33 8.45 2.10
CA PRO A 153 -3.20 9.18 1.53
C PRO A 153 -2.48 8.41 0.42
N ALA A 154 -2.33 7.10 0.57
CA ALA A 154 -1.60 6.26 -0.38
C ALA A 154 -2.22 6.18 -1.79
N PHE A 155 -3.52 6.48 -1.97
CA PHE A 155 -4.12 6.61 -3.30
C PHE A 155 -4.48 8.05 -3.66
N LEU A 156 -4.88 8.86 -2.68
CA LEU A 156 -5.34 10.23 -2.90
C LEU A 156 -4.19 11.15 -3.26
N ILE A 157 -3.06 11.08 -2.55
CA ILE A 157 -1.89 11.91 -2.84
C ILE A 157 -1.36 11.62 -4.26
N PRO A 158 -1.14 10.36 -4.68
CA PRO A 158 -0.85 10.05 -6.08
C PRO A 158 -1.91 10.59 -7.06
N GLY A 159 -3.20 10.41 -6.74
CA GLY A 159 -4.30 10.75 -7.64
C GLY A 159 -4.39 12.23 -7.95
N ILE A 160 -4.26 13.10 -6.94
CA ILE A 160 -4.31 14.56 -7.13
C ILE A 160 -3.11 15.11 -7.90
N HIS A 161 -2.00 14.37 -7.98
CA HIS A 161 -0.80 14.78 -8.73
C HIS A 161 -0.82 14.34 -10.20
N ILE A 162 -1.78 13.50 -10.61
CA ILE A 162 -1.92 13.07 -12.02
C ILE A 162 -1.97 14.28 -12.98
N PRO A 163 -2.83 15.31 -12.77
CA PRO A 163 -2.89 16.46 -13.68
C PRO A 163 -1.61 17.30 -13.71
N ILE A 164 -0.79 17.24 -12.64
CA ILE A 164 0.46 17.97 -12.54
C ILE A 164 1.50 17.30 -13.45
N VAL A 165 1.76 16.00 -13.25
CA VAL A 165 2.76 15.26 -14.05
C VAL A 165 2.40 15.17 -15.53
N TRP A 166 1.11 15.29 -15.84
CA TRP A 166 0.58 15.27 -17.20
C TRP A 166 1.18 16.36 -18.11
N ASN A 167 1.51 17.52 -17.53
CA ASN A 167 1.98 18.69 -18.25
C ASN A 167 3.47 19.00 -17.99
N MET A 168 4.19 18.09 -17.33
CA MET A 168 5.60 18.29 -17.00
C MET A 168 6.49 17.90 -18.19
N GLU A 169 7.27 18.87 -18.67
CA GLU A 169 8.22 18.63 -19.75
C GLU A 169 9.41 17.78 -19.30
N ASN A 170 9.83 17.88 -18.04
CA ASN A 170 10.98 17.15 -17.50
C ASN A 170 10.71 16.68 -16.06
N GLY A 171 11.21 15.50 -15.69
CA GLY A 171 11.23 15.03 -14.32
C GLY A 171 9.87 14.55 -13.79
N ALA A 172 8.92 14.29 -14.69
CA ALA A 172 7.58 13.82 -14.35
C ALA A 172 7.64 12.48 -13.59
N MET A 173 8.52 11.57 -14.01
CA MET A 173 8.63 10.24 -13.38
C MET A 173 9.30 10.32 -12.00
N ILE A 174 10.25 11.24 -11.83
CA ILE A 174 10.90 11.52 -10.54
C ILE A 174 9.86 12.04 -9.55
N LEU A 175 9.07 13.04 -9.94
CA LEU A 175 8.00 13.57 -9.09
C LEU A 175 6.98 12.47 -8.74
N ALA A 176 6.56 11.68 -9.72
CA ALA A 176 5.62 10.58 -9.48
C ALA A 176 6.14 9.60 -8.42
N GLY A 177 7.43 9.26 -8.46
CA GLY A 177 8.10 8.46 -7.43
C GLY A 177 8.00 9.07 -6.04
N PHE A 178 8.40 10.34 -5.90
CA PHE A 178 8.36 11.03 -4.62
C PHE A 178 6.95 11.21 -4.07
N VAL A 179 5.95 11.45 -4.93
CA VAL A 179 4.55 11.58 -4.54
C VAL A 179 4.01 10.25 -4.00
N VAL A 180 4.34 9.12 -4.63
CA VAL A 180 3.96 7.79 -4.12
C VAL A 180 4.67 7.51 -2.79
N ALA A 181 5.97 7.83 -2.70
CA ALA A 181 6.73 7.68 -1.47
C ALA A 181 6.13 8.52 -0.31
N LEU A 182 5.76 9.76 -0.58
CA LEU A 182 5.07 10.64 0.36
C LEU A 182 3.72 10.06 0.77
N GLY A 183 2.92 9.60 -0.20
CA GLY A 183 1.63 8.95 0.06
C GLY A 183 1.77 7.78 1.04
N PHE A 184 2.77 6.92 0.82
CA PHE A 184 3.02 5.77 1.67
C PHE A 184 3.56 6.19 3.04
N ALA A 185 4.49 7.13 3.10
CA ALA A 185 5.01 7.65 4.36
C ALA A 185 3.91 8.24 5.25
N VAL A 186 3.03 9.06 4.69
CA VAL A 186 1.88 9.63 5.42
C VAL A 186 0.94 8.52 5.89
N THR A 187 0.61 7.56 5.02
CA THR A 187 -0.21 6.41 5.39
C THR A 187 0.40 5.62 6.56
N ILE A 188 1.71 5.35 6.53
CA ILE A 188 2.43 4.67 7.63
C ILE A 188 2.30 5.45 8.93
N LEU A 189 2.51 6.77 8.90
CA LEU A 189 2.41 7.61 10.09
C LEU A 189 1.00 7.59 10.70
N ILE A 190 -0.05 7.65 9.87
CA ILE A 190 -1.43 7.59 10.35
C ILE A 190 -1.72 6.20 10.95
N TYR A 191 -1.27 5.12 10.32
CA TYR A 191 -1.39 3.77 10.88
C TYR A 191 -0.72 3.65 12.25
N ILE A 192 0.51 4.13 12.40
CA ILE A 192 1.24 4.10 13.65
C ILE A 192 0.54 4.95 14.71
N HIS A 193 0.13 6.17 14.36
CA HIS A 193 -0.61 7.05 15.27
C HIS A 193 -1.89 6.39 15.79
N ASN A 194 -2.69 5.79 14.90
CA ASN A 194 -3.92 5.10 15.28
C ASN A 194 -3.65 3.81 16.05
N ALA A 195 -2.51 3.14 15.83
CA ALA A 195 -2.09 2.00 16.63
C ALA A 195 -1.84 2.40 18.09
N PHE A 196 -1.14 3.51 18.34
CA PHE A 196 -0.91 4.01 19.70
C PHE A 196 -2.21 4.46 20.36
N LYS A 197 -3.04 5.22 19.63
CA LYS A 197 -4.35 5.67 20.12
C LYS A 197 -5.28 4.52 20.48
N ALA A 198 -5.13 3.35 19.84
CA ALA A 198 -5.94 2.18 20.16
C ALA A 198 -5.56 1.54 21.51
N ILE A 199 -4.35 1.75 22.03
CA ILE A 199 -3.85 1.16 23.28
C ILE A 199 -4.13 2.08 24.49
N GLU A 200 -4.17 3.39 24.27
CA GLU A 200 -4.63 4.40 25.24
C GLU A 200 -6.11 4.19 25.61
#